data_AF-A0A810NJ96-F1
#
_entry.id   AF-A0A810NJ96-F1
#
_cell.length_a   1.000
_cell.length_b   1.000
_cell.length_c   1.000
_cell.angle_alpha   90.00
_cell.angle_beta   90.00
_cell.angle_gamma   90.00
#
_symmetry.space_group_name_H-M   'P 1'
#
loop_
_entity.id
_entity.type
_entity.pdbx_description
1 polymer ?
#
loop_
_entity_poly.entity_id
_entity_poly.type
_entity_poly.pdbx_seq_one_letter_code
_entity_poly.pdbx_strand_id
1 'polypeptide(L)'
;MTPEEYTEAVLRMVERIPSGRVMTYGAIADALADESGRNSARRVGTIMARHGGGVPWHRVVGAGGRLPPGHENEARRRLTAEGVPFRGDRVAPSAIN
;
A
#
# COMPACT_ATOMS: atom_id res chain seq x y z
N MET A 1 -5.24 1.56 20.63
CA MET A 1 -4.75 2.47 19.58
C MET A 1 -5.84 3.46 19.16
N THR A 2 -5.62 4.76 19.29
CA THR A 2 -6.50 5.84 18.81
C THR A 2 -6.55 5.87 17.26
N PRO A 3 -7.47 6.63 16.64
CA PRO A 3 -7.48 6.81 15.18
C PRO A 3 -6.18 7.44 14.64
N GLU A 4 -5.60 8.39 15.36
CA GLU A 4 -4.37 9.10 14.99
C GLU A 4 -3.17 8.14 15.05
N GLU A 5 -3.04 7.39 16.15
CA GLU A 5 -2.00 6.36 16.29
C GLU A 5 -2.08 5.30 15.18
N TYR A 6 -3.30 4.92 14.77
CA TYR A 6 -3.50 3.97 13.67
C TYR A 6 -3.12 4.55 12.31
N THR A 7 -3.42 5.83 12.09
CA THR A 7 -3.01 6.54 10.88
C THR A 7 -1.48 6.57 10.78
N GLU A 8 -0.80 6.90 11.87
CA GLU A 8 0.66 6.92 11.91
C GLU A 8 1.27 5.52 11.79
N ALA A 9 0.65 4.49 12.38
CA ALA A 9 1.09 3.10 12.20
C ALA A 9 1.00 2.65 10.73
N VAL A 10 -0.09 3.00 10.03
CA VAL A 10 -0.23 2.73 8.59
C VAL A 10 0.87 3.44 7.79
N LEU A 11 1.08 4.74 8.02
CA LEU A 11 2.10 5.51 7.29
C LEU A 11 3.51 4.96 7.52
N ARG A 12 3.89 4.66 8.78
CA ARG A 12 5.18 4.05 9.12
C ARG A 12 5.36 2.69 8.47
N MET A 13 4.30 1.88 8.35
CA MET A 13 4.38 0.61 7.64
C MET A 13 4.66 0.83 6.15
N VAL A 14 4.02 1.81 5.52
CA VAL A 14 4.22 2.13 4.10
C VAL A 14 5.64 2.62 3.82
N GLU A 15 6.22 3.45 4.70
CA GLU A 15 7.62 3.90 4.59
C GLU A 15 8.63 2.75 4.59
N ARG A 16 8.30 1.67 5.30
CA ARG A 16 9.16 0.48 5.41
C ARG A 16 9.04 -0.49 4.24
N ILE A 17 8.10 -0.29 3.32
CA ILE A 17 8.00 -1.15 2.13
C ILE A 17 9.23 -0.88 1.26
N PRO A 18 10.10 -1.88 1.01
CA PRO A 18 11.34 -1.65 0.28
C PRO A 18 11.07 -1.35 -1.20
N SER A 19 12.00 -0.63 -1.84
CA SER A 19 11.97 -0.42 -3.29
C SER A 19 11.90 -1.77 -4.02
N GLY A 20 11.08 -1.85 -5.07
CA GLY A 20 10.90 -3.07 -5.85
C GLY A 20 9.90 -4.07 -5.24
N ARG A 21 9.28 -3.73 -4.09
CA ARG A 21 8.21 -4.50 -3.46
C ARG A 21 6.96 -3.65 -3.27
N VAL A 22 5.82 -4.34 -3.13
CA VAL A 22 4.54 -3.71 -2.80
C VAL A 22 3.84 -4.48 -1.68
N MET A 23 2.90 -3.83 -1.01
CA MET A 23 1.93 -4.49 -0.11
C MET A 23 0.51 -4.17 -0.56
N THR A 24 -0.43 -5.06 -0.24
CA THR A 24 -1.84 -4.75 -0.45
C THR A 24 -2.43 -3.98 0.72
N TYR A 25 -3.49 -3.20 0.50
CA TYR A 25 -4.25 -2.57 1.60
C TYR A 25 -4.73 -3.59 2.64
N GLY A 26 -5.06 -4.82 2.22
CA GLY A 26 -5.43 -5.91 3.12
C GLY A 26 -4.25 -6.36 3.96
N ALA A 27 -3.11 -6.63 3.33
CA ALA A 27 -1.89 -7.06 4.03
C ALA A 27 -1.43 -6.04 5.10
N ILE A 28 -1.55 -4.73 4.82
CA ILE A 28 -1.28 -3.69 5.82
C ILE A 28 -2.30 -3.75 6.98
N ALA A 29 -3.58 -3.95 6.67
CA ALA A 29 -4.60 -4.06 7.70
C ALA A 29 -4.41 -5.31 8.58
N ASP A 30 -4.07 -6.44 7.97
CA ASP A 30 -3.78 -7.70 8.64
C ASP A 30 -2.54 -7.56 9.56
N ALA A 31 -1.46 -6.96 9.06
CA ALA A 31 -0.21 -6.79 9.81
C ALA A 31 -0.36 -5.87 11.03
N LEU A 32 -1.38 -5.00 11.06
CA LEU A 32 -1.68 -4.11 12.20
C LEU A 32 -2.86 -4.60 13.04
N ALA A 33 -3.46 -5.75 12.71
CA ALA A 33 -4.72 -6.17 13.31
C ALA A 33 -4.61 -6.43 14.82
N ASP A 34 -3.58 -7.16 15.25
CA ASP A 34 -3.38 -7.53 16.66
C ASP A 34 -3.11 -6.32 17.55
N GLU A 35 -2.32 -5.36 17.07
CA GLU A 35 -1.98 -4.14 17.81
C GLU A 35 -3.13 -3.12 17.82
N SER A 36 -3.87 -3.02 16.72
CA SER A 36 -4.89 -1.97 16.55
C SER A 36 -6.31 -2.40 16.92
N GLY A 37 -6.58 -3.70 16.97
CA GLY A 37 -7.93 -4.28 17.05
C GLY A 37 -8.77 -4.02 15.79
N ARG A 38 -8.14 -3.65 14.66
CA ARG A 38 -8.82 -3.26 13.42
C ARG A 38 -8.24 -4.02 12.24
N ASN A 39 -9.11 -4.63 11.44
CA ASN A 39 -8.72 -5.25 10.18
C ASN A 39 -9.65 -4.78 9.05
N SER A 40 -9.29 -3.67 8.40
CA SER A 40 -10.07 -3.13 7.29
C SER A 40 -9.19 -2.49 6.22
N ALA A 41 -9.03 -3.20 5.10
CA ALA A 41 -8.37 -2.69 3.90
C ALA A 41 -8.97 -1.36 3.41
N ARG A 42 -10.30 -1.19 3.52
CA ARG A 42 -10.98 0.06 3.15
C ARG A 42 -10.52 1.22 4.02
N ARG A 43 -10.35 0.99 5.32
CA ARG A 43 -9.87 2.02 6.26
C ARG A 43 -8.43 2.43 5.94
N VAL A 44 -7.55 1.47 5.65
CA VAL A 44 -6.18 1.76 5.17
C VAL A 44 -6.23 2.58 3.88
N GLY A 45 -7.09 2.23 2.93
CA GLY A 45 -7.30 3.00 1.70
C GLY A 45 -7.71 4.45 1.96
N THR A 46 -8.65 4.69 2.89
CA THR A 46 -9.06 6.04 3.29
C THR A 46 -7.90 6.83 3.91
N ILE A 47 -7.09 6.20 4.76
CA ILE A 47 -5.90 6.82 5.36
C ILE A 47 -4.91 7.22 4.26
N MET A 48 -4.58 6.31 3.34
CA MET A 48 -3.66 6.58 2.24
C MET A 48 -4.14 7.70 1.34
N ALA A 49 -5.44 7.76 1.04
CA ALA A 49 -6.02 8.84 0.23
C ALA A 49 -5.92 10.22 0.91
N ARG A 50 -5.98 10.29 2.24
CA ARG A 50 -5.98 11.56 3.00
C ARG A 50 -4.59 12.00 3.47
N HIS A 51 -3.75 11.05 3.84
CA HIS A 51 -2.49 11.30 4.56
C HIS A 51 -1.27 10.67 3.86
N GLY A 52 -1.47 9.86 2.82
CA GLY A 52 -0.39 9.08 2.18
C GLY A 52 0.57 9.87 1.28
N GLY A 53 0.34 11.16 1.07
CA GLY A 53 1.12 11.97 0.13
C GLY A 53 2.62 12.07 0.45
N GLY A 54 3.00 11.90 1.72
CA GLY A 54 4.39 11.98 2.19
C GLY A 54 5.16 10.65 2.20
N VAL A 55 4.49 9.52 1.94
CA VAL A 55 5.08 8.17 2.01
C VAL A 55 5.13 7.55 0.59
N PRO A 56 5.84 6.44 0.33
CA PRO A 56 5.88 5.80 -1.01
C PRO A 56 4.55 5.12 -1.35
N TRP A 57 3.49 5.91 -1.50
CA TRP A 57 2.10 5.48 -1.69
C TRP A 57 1.92 4.55 -2.89
N HIS A 58 2.74 4.69 -3.94
CA HIS A 58 2.69 3.84 -5.13
C HIS A 58 3.03 2.38 -4.82
N ARG A 59 3.67 2.09 -3.68
CA ARG A 59 3.95 0.74 -3.19
C ARG A 59 2.77 0.09 -2.46
N VAL A 60 1.64 0.77 -2.32
CA VAL A 60 0.39 0.22 -1.73
C VAL A 60 -0.63 -0.04 -2.83
N VAL A 61 -0.94 -1.31 -3.07
CA VAL A 61 -1.80 -1.75 -4.17
C VAL A 61 -3.11 -2.38 -3.70
N GLY A 62 -4.09 -2.43 -4.59
CA GLY A 62 -5.31 -3.20 -4.39
C GLY A 62 -5.07 -4.72 -4.44
N ALA A 63 -6.08 -5.47 -4.02
CA ALA A 63 -6.08 -6.93 -4.10
C ALA A 63 -5.70 -7.43 -5.51
N GLY A 64 -4.85 -8.46 -5.55
CA GLY A 64 -4.32 -9.02 -6.79
C GLY A 64 -3.46 -8.05 -7.61
N GLY A 65 -2.75 -7.14 -6.94
CA GLY A 65 -1.78 -6.22 -7.58
C GLY A 65 -2.42 -5.07 -8.37
N ARG A 66 -3.68 -4.73 -8.12
CA ARG A 66 -4.36 -3.63 -8.83
C ARG A 66 -3.73 -2.29 -8.44
N LEU A 67 -3.36 -1.48 -9.43
CA LEU A 67 -2.82 -0.15 -9.16
C LEU A 67 -3.85 0.78 -8.45
N PRO A 68 -3.37 1.80 -7.71
CA PRO A 68 -4.24 2.77 -7.05
C PRO A 68 -5.15 3.50 -8.07
N PRO A 69 -6.49 3.47 -7.90
CA PRO A 69 -7.41 4.12 -8.82
C PRO A 69 -7.17 5.62 -8.95
N GLY A 70 -7.19 6.15 -10.18
CA GLY A 70 -6.94 7.57 -10.48
C GLY A 70 -5.46 7.95 -10.50
N HIS A 71 -4.57 7.03 -10.15
CA HIS A 71 -3.12 7.23 -10.13
C HIS A 71 -2.35 6.10 -10.84
N GLU A 72 -3.02 5.31 -11.68
CA GLU A 72 -2.47 4.10 -12.30
C GLU A 72 -1.21 4.41 -13.11
N ASN A 73 -1.25 5.47 -13.94
CA ASN A 73 -0.12 5.85 -14.78
C ASN A 73 1.11 6.27 -13.95
N GLU A 74 0.90 7.06 -12.89
CA GLU A 74 1.99 7.52 -12.03
C GLU A 74 2.55 6.38 -11.18
N ALA A 75 1.66 5.56 -10.59
CA ALA A 75 2.06 4.40 -9.81
C ALA A 75 2.86 3.42 -10.68
N ARG A 76 2.40 3.14 -11.91
CA ARG A 76 3.10 2.28 -12.85
C ARG A 76 4.50 2.80 -13.16
N ARG A 77 4.64 4.10 -13.51
CA ARG A 77 5.95 4.70 -13.79
C ARG A 77 6.92 4.54 -12.62
N ARG A 78 6.48 4.89 -11.40
CA ARG A 78 7.33 4.78 -10.19
C ARG A 78 7.72 3.34 -9.89
N LEU A 79 6.75 2.42 -9.93
CA LEU A 79 6.99 1.00 -9.69
C LEU A 79 7.94 0.39 -10.74
N THR A 80 7.78 0.75 -12.01
CA THR A 80 8.71 0.32 -13.07
C THR A 80 10.12 0.87 -12.84
N ALA A 81 10.26 2.14 -12.42
CA ALA A 81 11.57 2.70 -12.07
C ALA A 81 12.23 1.99 -10.88
N GLU A 82 11.45 1.39 -10.00
CA GLU A 82 11.92 0.54 -8.89
C GLU A 82 12.16 -0.93 -9.28
N GLY A 83 11.94 -1.30 -10.54
CA GLY A 83 12.12 -2.67 -11.03
C GLY A 83 10.98 -3.63 -10.67
N VAL A 84 9.79 -3.12 -10.31
CA VAL A 84 8.64 -3.97 -9.97
C VAL A 84 8.10 -4.67 -11.23
N PRO A 85 8.00 -6.01 -11.25
CA PRO A 85 7.44 -6.76 -12.36
C PRO A 85 5.91 -6.61 -12.46
N PHE A 86 5.40 -6.61 -13.69
CA PHE A 86 3.97 -6.53 -14.00
C PHE A 86 3.50 -7.73 -14.82
N ARG A 87 2.22 -8.09 -14.65
CA ARG A 87 1.46 -9.00 -15.53
C ARG A 87 0.27 -8.23 -16.08
N GLY A 88 0.38 -7.77 -17.33
CA GLY A 88 -0.58 -6.82 -17.90
C GLY A 88 -0.58 -5.51 -17.11
N ASP A 89 -1.75 -5.13 -16.60
CA ASP A 89 -1.94 -3.89 -15.81
C ASP A 89 -1.90 -4.10 -14.30
N ARG A 90 -1.45 -5.28 -13.85
CA ARG A 90 -1.33 -5.63 -12.43
C ARG A 90 0.11 -5.88 -12.05
N VAL A 91 0.46 -5.54 -10.82
CA VAL A 91 1.73 -5.95 -10.22
C VAL A 91 1.78 -7.48 -10.16
N ALA A 92 2.90 -8.06 -10.58
CA ALA A 92 3.07 -9.51 -10.57
C ALA A 92 3.07 -10.02 -9.12
N PRO A 93 2.47 -11.19 -8.83
CA PRO A 93 2.43 -11.74 -7.47
C PRO A 93 3.81 -11.87 -6.81
N SER A 94 4.87 -12.06 -7.59
CA SER A 94 6.25 -12.14 -7.08
C SER A 94 6.75 -10.88 -6.37
N ALA A 95 6.12 -9.73 -6.60
CA ALA A 95 6.50 -8.47 -5.96
C ALA A 95 5.59 -8.07 -4.80
N ILE A 96 4.51 -8.82 -4.53
CA ILE A 96 3.56 -8.56 -3.46
C ILE A 96 4.04 -9.27 -2.19
N ASN A 97 4.18 -8.51 -1.10
CA ASN A 97 4.43 -9.03 0.24
C ASN A 97 3.12 -9.41 0.95
#